data_AF-A0A9E2VMH6-F1
#
_entry.id   AF-A0A9E2VMH6-F1
#
_cell.length_a   1.000
_cell.length_b   1.000
_cell.length_c   1.000
_cell.angle_alpha   90.00
_cell.angle_beta   90.00
_cell.angle_gamma   90.00
#
_symmetry.space_group_name_H-M   'P 1'
#
loop_
_entity.id
_entity.type
_entity.pdbx_description
1 polymer ?
#
loop_
_entity_poly.entity_id
_entity_poly.type
_entity_poly.pdbx_seq_one_letter_code
_entity_poly.pdbx_strand_id
1 'polypeptide(L)'
;MRKPYDFSVLLRGVDFTSRPSRRKPIIIAEGVLNRGPGGGVLNISALRRIESLDGFALAMQEHAGAHRQSVTSVDFPLGMARSAVEWLKWGPSAEQFHKRVRGVSREEFRSAMKRCARALGGEQHRACDRGEANGKGWSAGSISAMHTDFPAVGYMLLEGLPRILDADVSVLPVRRTNSSRVVIEGYSGLVARWLIGNEPYKGGKPASRKARFAARRRMVGMLMSERLRERYGFMVSVTAGDAAACMEDAEGDALDAVLMCVQAAWASGQEGCGVPRGVDEVEGWIVDPETMEHFHRQQLASEEVLLKRVYGVSGGMERQFPQVVAGPGHDCAVVFAESEHVLLKTDQVIERRHFVAGTPVELIARKALARTLSDIAAAAGEPIAALVAAALPDGDARGRELVDAVHAWGRKWKCPVVGGDIARTSGPLALTVSVLGKPATRRGAVLRSGARPGDDLWVTGTLGGSFDKRTGMGKHLTFEPRLAEAKELAKRLDGKLHAMMDLSDGLGRDARRLAEMSGVAIEIDAPRVPRATGVKTWKRAMSDGEDYELLFVTAPGVKLKSLTSGTKVTCIGKVVEYTRGEPRSVALAGRRRIDVSMLGWEHGS
;
A
#
# COMPACT_ATOMS: atom_id res chain seq x y z
N MET A 1 -5.20 33.37 -13.84
CA MET A 1 -5.35 33.54 -12.37
C MET A 1 -6.82 33.44 -12.00
N ARG A 2 -7.25 32.37 -11.31
CA ARG A 2 -8.60 32.28 -10.71
C ARG A 2 -8.51 32.89 -9.30
N LYS A 3 -9.48 33.73 -8.91
CA LYS A 3 -9.56 34.40 -7.60
C LYS A 3 -9.46 33.38 -6.43
N PRO A 4 -8.93 33.77 -5.26
CA PRO A 4 -8.94 32.92 -4.07
C PRO A 4 -10.38 32.64 -3.62
N TYR A 5 -10.59 31.45 -3.07
CA TYR A 5 -11.88 30.83 -2.73
C TYR A 5 -12.72 31.68 -1.77
N ASP A 6 -13.88 32.17 -2.24
CA ASP A 6 -14.80 33.04 -1.48
C ASP A 6 -16.17 32.37 -1.29
N PHE A 7 -16.18 31.12 -0.80
CA PHE A 7 -17.42 30.45 -0.39
C PHE A 7 -17.20 29.74 0.94
N SER A 8 -18.06 30.06 1.93
CA SER A 8 -18.09 29.38 3.22
C SER A 8 -18.56 27.93 3.06
N VAL A 9 -17.82 26.98 3.66
CA VAL A 9 -18.15 25.56 3.69
C VAL A 9 -18.95 25.28 4.96
N LEU A 10 -20.09 24.60 4.82
CA LEU A 10 -20.84 24.11 5.98
C LEU A 10 -20.15 22.86 6.54
N LEU A 11 -19.87 22.87 7.85
CA LEU A 11 -19.17 21.79 8.53
C LEU A 11 -20.12 21.12 9.50
N ARG A 12 -20.13 19.79 9.50
CA ARG A 12 -20.98 18.99 10.38
C ARG A 12 -20.16 17.92 11.08
N GLY A 13 -20.33 17.81 12.39
CA GLY A 13 -19.81 16.70 13.19
C GLY A 13 -20.96 15.88 13.76
N VAL A 14 -20.93 14.57 13.56
CA VAL A 14 -22.01 13.67 13.99
C VAL A 14 -21.49 12.69 15.03
N ASP A 15 -21.98 12.81 16.27
CA ASP A 15 -21.93 11.71 17.24
C ASP A 15 -23.12 10.77 16.99
N PHE A 16 -22.83 9.56 16.53
CA PHE A 16 -23.86 8.65 16.01
C PHE A 16 -24.16 7.52 17.00
N THR A 17 -25.44 7.17 17.09
CA THR A 17 -25.88 5.94 17.75
C THR A 17 -26.77 5.11 16.86
N SER A 18 -26.61 3.79 16.90
CA SER A 18 -27.45 2.85 16.13
C SER A 18 -28.86 2.68 16.73
N ARG A 19 -29.14 3.24 17.91
CA ARG A 19 -30.45 3.18 18.57
C ARG A 19 -30.85 4.54 19.13
N PRO A 20 -31.05 5.55 18.25
CA PRO A 20 -31.41 6.87 18.69
C PRO A 20 -32.76 6.85 19.42
N SER A 21 -32.85 7.66 20.47
CA SER A 21 -34.04 7.88 21.26
C SER A 21 -33.93 9.22 21.98
N ARG A 22 -35.00 9.68 22.62
CA ARG A 22 -34.95 10.88 23.47
C ARG A 22 -33.85 10.85 24.55
N ARG A 23 -33.53 9.67 25.09
CA ARG A 23 -32.49 9.50 26.13
C ARG A 23 -31.08 9.35 25.56
N LYS A 24 -30.96 8.95 24.30
CA LYS A 24 -29.68 8.78 23.59
C LYS A 24 -29.88 9.21 22.15
N PRO A 25 -29.91 10.52 21.87
CA PRO A 25 -30.09 11.03 20.51
C PRO A 25 -28.80 10.86 19.71
N ILE A 26 -28.89 11.03 18.39
CA ILE A 26 -27.74 11.42 17.56
C ILE A 26 -27.57 12.93 17.71
N ILE A 27 -26.35 13.40 17.94
CA ILE A 27 -26.05 14.83 18.00
C ILE A 27 -25.31 15.26 16.74
N ILE A 28 -25.81 16.32 16.10
CA ILE A 28 -25.13 16.97 14.97
C ILE A 28 -24.69 18.37 15.40
N ALA A 29 -23.38 18.58 15.49
CA ALA A 29 -22.79 19.90 15.61
C ALA A 29 -22.65 20.52 14.21
N GLU A 30 -23.10 21.76 14.05
CA GLU A 30 -22.95 22.52 12.81
C GLU A 30 -22.06 23.74 13.04
N GLY A 31 -21.24 24.05 12.05
CA GLY A 31 -20.39 25.24 12.11
C GLY A 31 -19.84 25.67 10.76
N VAL A 32 -19.15 26.81 10.79
CA VAL A 32 -18.50 27.40 9.62
C VAL A 32 -17.08 27.80 9.99
N LEU A 33 -16.11 27.41 9.15
CA LEU A 33 -14.72 27.82 9.28
C LEU A 33 -14.48 29.12 8.52
N ASN A 34 -14.33 30.22 9.26
CA ASN A 34 -13.97 31.52 8.70
C ASN A 34 -12.45 31.63 8.61
N ARG A 35 -11.90 31.76 7.40
CA ARG A 35 -10.44 31.87 7.18
C ARG A 35 -10.04 33.34 7.07
N GLY A 36 -9.05 33.77 7.85
CA GLY A 36 -8.54 35.14 7.84
C GLY A 36 -7.01 35.23 7.95
N PRO A 37 -6.43 36.44 7.83
CA PRO A 37 -4.98 36.67 7.83
C PRO A 37 -4.25 36.24 9.11
N GLY A 38 -4.98 36.04 10.21
CA GLY A 38 -4.46 35.60 11.52
C GLY A 38 -4.76 34.14 11.86
N GLY A 39 -5.17 33.31 10.90
CA GLY A 39 -5.62 31.93 11.12
C GLY A 39 -7.13 31.77 10.94
N GLY A 40 -7.62 30.53 10.84
CA GLY A 40 -9.05 30.23 10.75
C GLY A 40 -9.74 30.15 12.11
N VAL A 41 -11.04 30.44 12.17
CA VAL A 41 -11.90 30.20 13.34
C VAL A 41 -13.10 29.36 12.93
N LEU A 42 -13.21 28.15 13.47
CA LEU A 42 -14.39 27.29 13.37
C LEU A 42 -15.43 27.78 14.37
N ASN A 43 -16.51 28.37 13.88
CA ASN A 43 -17.63 28.83 14.70
C ASN A 43 -18.70 27.75 14.73
N ILE A 44 -18.88 27.11 15.89
CA ILE A 44 -20.01 26.18 16.12
C ILE A 44 -21.26 27.03 16.33
N SER A 45 -22.26 26.81 15.46
CA SER A 45 -23.49 27.61 15.41
C SER A 45 -24.71 26.88 15.96
N ALA A 46 -24.68 25.55 16.03
CA ALA A 46 -25.81 24.77 16.55
C ALA A 46 -25.39 23.36 17.01
N LEU A 47 -26.12 22.83 17.99
CA LEU A 47 -26.12 21.41 18.37
C LEU A 47 -27.55 20.84 18.20
N ARG A 48 -27.77 20.05 17.14
CA ARG A 48 -29.09 19.47 16.82
C ARG A 48 -29.22 18.07 17.42
N ARG A 49 -30.33 17.81 18.11
CA ARG A 49 -30.69 16.50 18.67
C ARG A 49 -31.61 15.76 17.71
N ILE A 50 -31.23 14.55 17.31
CA ILE A 50 -32.01 13.69 16.41
C ILE A 50 -32.36 12.39 17.14
N GLU A 51 -33.65 12.14 17.31
CA GLU A 51 -34.15 11.04 18.15
C GLU A 51 -34.51 9.77 17.37
N SER A 52 -34.33 9.76 16.04
CA SER A 52 -34.64 8.63 15.17
C SER A 52 -33.64 8.44 14.04
N LEU A 53 -33.53 7.21 13.52
CA LEU A 53 -32.68 6.93 12.37
C LEU A 53 -33.20 7.57 11.07
N ASP A 54 -34.52 7.74 10.95
CA ASP A 54 -35.13 8.45 9.82
C ASP A 54 -34.85 9.95 9.88
N GLY A 55 -34.87 10.53 11.08
CA GLY A 55 -34.43 11.91 11.29
C GLY A 55 -32.97 12.11 10.89
N PHE A 56 -32.11 11.12 11.14
CA PHE A 56 -30.72 11.17 10.69
C PHE A 56 -30.61 11.10 9.16
N ALA A 57 -31.37 10.21 8.52
CA ALA A 57 -31.41 10.12 7.06
C ALA A 57 -31.85 11.44 6.42
N LEU A 58 -32.90 12.08 6.96
CA LEU A 58 -33.36 13.40 6.54
C LEU A 58 -32.27 14.46 6.72
N ALA A 59 -31.60 14.49 7.87
CA ALA A 59 -30.50 15.42 8.11
C ALA A 59 -29.33 15.24 7.13
N MET A 60 -29.05 14.01 6.70
CA MET A 60 -28.04 13.72 5.68
C MET A 60 -28.48 14.09 4.26
N GLN A 61 -29.77 14.33 4.03
CA GLN A 61 -30.32 14.84 2.76
C GLN A 61 -30.43 16.37 2.73
N GLU A 62 -30.43 17.05 3.88
CA GLU A 62 -30.52 18.51 3.96
C GLU A 62 -29.42 19.21 3.16
N HIS A 63 -29.82 20.06 2.21
CA HIS A 63 -28.88 20.89 1.45
C HIS A 63 -28.12 21.86 2.35
N ALA A 64 -26.93 22.26 1.91
CA ALA A 64 -26.10 23.20 2.63
C ALA A 64 -26.64 24.66 2.60
N GLY A 65 -27.87 24.87 2.13
CA GLY A 65 -28.56 26.16 2.11
C GLY A 65 -27.78 27.21 1.32
N ALA A 66 -27.40 28.30 1.99
CA ALA A 66 -26.58 29.38 1.42
C ALA A 66 -25.13 28.94 1.10
N HIS A 67 -24.67 27.81 1.63
CA HIS A 67 -23.34 27.27 1.37
C HIS A 67 -23.33 26.38 0.12
N ARG A 68 -22.28 26.52 -0.71
CA ARG A 68 -22.15 25.71 -1.95
C ARG A 68 -21.58 24.30 -1.72
N GLN A 69 -20.98 24.06 -0.56
CA GLN A 69 -20.26 22.84 -0.20
C GLN A 69 -20.49 22.49 1.27
N SER A 70 -20.47 21.20 1.59
CA SER A 70 -20.45 20.75 2.98
C SER A 70 -19.51 19.57 3.20
N VAL A 71 -18.90 19.51 4.38
CA VAL A 71 -18.12 18.36 4.85
C VAL A 71 -18.73 17.89 6.17
N THR A 72 -19.15 16.63 6.21
CA THR A 72 -19.70 15.98 7.39
C THR A 72 -18.74 14.89 7.84
N SER A 73 -18.28 14.96 9.09
CA SER A 73 -17.54 13.87 9.73
C SER A 73 -18.47 13.07 10.64
N VAL A 74 -18.46 11.74 10.51
CA VAL A 74 -19.34 10.84 11.27
C VAL A 74 -18.55 9.92 12.20
N ASP A 75 -19.03 9.75 13.43
CA ASP A 75 -18.40 8.89 14.45
C ASP A 75 -18.90 7.44 14.34
N PHE A 76 -18.64 6.82 13.18
CA PHE A 76 -18.79 5.38 12.97
C PHE A 76 -18.02 4.94 11.73
N PRO A 77 -17.63 3.65 11.65
CA PRO A 77 -16.84 3.17 10.53
C PRO A 77 -17.64 3.17 9.23
N LEU A 78 -17.02 3.65 8.15
CA LEU A 78 -17.58 3.59 6.80
C LEU A 78 -17.14 2.34 6.03
N GLY A 79 -16.24 1.53 6.62
CA GLY A 79 -15.71 0.31 6.04
C GLY A 79 -15.41 -0.79 7.08
N MET A 80 -14.82 -1.88 6.64
CA MET A 80 -14.45 -3.03 7.48
C MET A 80 -13.15 -3.68 6.98
N ALA A 81 -12.40 -4.31 7.88
CA ALA A 81 -11.12 -4.95 7.56
C ALA A 81 -11.21 -5.89 6.35
N ARG A 82 -10.24 -5.79 5.44
CA ARG A 82 -10.16 -6.55 4.19
C ARG A 82 -10.26 -8.05 4.45
N SER A 83 -9.50 -8.54 5.43
CA SER A 83 -9.48 -9.95 5.83
C SER A 83 -10.86 -10.46 6.25
N ALA A 84 -11.64 -9.65 6.96
CA ALA A 84 -13.00 -9.99 7.36
C ALA A 84 -13.97 -10.01 6.17
N VAL A 85 -13.91 -8.99 5.30
CA VAL A 85 -14.77 -8.90 4.10
C VAL A 85 -14.52 -10.06 3.14
N GLU A 86 -13.26 -10.44 2.95
CA GLU A 86 -12.87 -11.59 2.12
C GLU A 86 -13.35 -12.91 2.70
N TRP A 87 -13.14 -13.13 4.00
CA TRP A 87 -13.60 -14.35 4.67
C TRP A 87 -15.13 -14.49 4.62
N LEU A 88 -15.84 -13.38 4.85
CA LEU A 88 -17.30 -13.31 4.77
C LEU A 88 -17.83 -13.44 3.34
N LYS A 89 -16.97 -13.28 2.32
CA LYS A 89 -17.33 -13.22 0.90
C LYS A 89 -18.32 -12.09 0.60
N TRP A 90 -18.14 -10.94 1.22
CA TRP A 90 -19.02 -9.77 1.04
C TRP A 90 -18.65 -8.90 -0.18
N GLY A 91 -17.67 -9.34 -0.96
CA GLY A 91 -17.30 -8.77 -2.25
C GLY A 91 -15.97 -7.99 -2.20
N PRO A 92 -15.16 -8.03 -3.28
CA PRO A 92 -13.85 -7.34 -3.31
C PRO A 92 -13.91 -5.81 -3.41
N SER A 93 -15.01 -5.20 -3.87
CA SER A 93 -15.14 -3.74 -4.00
C SER A 93 -16.02 -3.12 -2.92
N ALA A 94 -15.83 -1.83 -2.66
CA ALA A 94 -16.63 -1.08 -1.69
C ALA A 94 -18.14 -1.14 -2.05
N GLU A 95 -18.47 -0.99 -3.33
CA GLU A 95 -19.85 -1.11 -3.84
C GLU A 95 -20.51 -2.44 -3.44
N GLN A 96 -19.81 -3.56 -3.62
CA GLN A 96 -20.35 -4.89 -3.31
C GLN A 96 -20.49 -5.09 -1.80
N PHE A 97 -19.49 -4.65 -1.04
CA PHE A 97 -19.53 -4.67 0.42
C PHE A 97 -20.74 -3.87 0.94
N HIS A 98 -20.98 -2.66 0.45
CA HIS A 98 -22.14 -1.85 0.88
C HIS A 98 -23.46 -2.48 0.51
N LYS A 99 -23.57 -3.01 -0.72
CA LYS A 99 -24.78 -3.74 -1.14
C LYS A 99 -25.08 -4.87 -0.18
N ARG A 100 -24.05 -5.55 0.33
CA ARG A 100 -24.23 -6.60 1.33
C ARG A 100 -24.64 -6.04 2.69
N VAL A 101 -23.97 -5.01 3.21
CA VAL A 101 -24.33 -4.36 4.49
C VAL A 101 -25.79 -3.90 4.50
N ARG A 102 -26.28 -3.31 3.40
CA ARG A 102 -27.69 -2.88 3.24
C ARG A 102 -28.72 -4.01 3.39
N GLY A 103 -28.34 -5.24 3.04
CA GLY A 103 -29.27 -6.37 2.96
C GLY A 103 -29.20 -7.35 4.12
N VAL A 104 -28.48 -7.02 5.20
CA VAL A 104 -28.24 -7.94 6.32
C VAL A 104 -28.92 -7.40 7.58
N SER A 105 -29.66 -8.25 8.30
CA SER A 105 -30.26 -7.90 9.59
C SER A 105 -29.21 -7.82 10.71
N ARG A 106 -29.54 -7.16 11.84
CA ARG A 106 -28.65 -7.11 13.01
C ARG A 106 -28.25 -8.49 13.52
N GLU A 107 -29.17 -9.45 13.51
CA GLU A 107 -28.92 -10.81 13.98
C GLU A 107 -27.94 -11.54 13.06
N GLU A 108 -28.19 -11.48 11.75
CA GLU A 108 -27.31 -12.05 10.74
C GLU A 108 -25.91 -11.40 10.77
N PHE A 109 -25.86 -10.07 10.90
CA PHE A 109 -24.61 -9.31 11.02
C PHE A 109 -23.82 -9.78 12.24
N ARG A 110 -24.45 -9.81 13.43
CA ARG A 110 -23.82 -10.27 14.68
C ARG A 110 -23.31 -11.70 14.56
N SER A 111 -24.13 -12.58 14.01
CA SER A 111 -23.78 -13.99 13.81
C SER A 111 -22.59 -14.11 12.85
N ALA A 112 -22.58 -13.34 11.76
CA ALA A 112 -21.48 -13.30 10.81
C ALA A 112 -20.17 -12.79 11.44
N MET A 113 -20.21 -11.69 12.19
CA MET A 113 -19.03 -11.13 12.88
C MET A 113 -18.43 -12.13 13.88
N LYS A 114 -19.28 -12.77 14.70
CA LYS A 114 -18.82 -13.77 15.68
C LYS A 114 -18.20 -15.00 15.02
N ARG A 115 -18.76 -15.49 13.92
CA ARG A 115 -18.17 -16.62 13.17
C ARG A 115 -16.84 -16.23 12.52
N CYS A 116 -16.77 -15.06 11.91
CA CYS A 116 -15.56 -14.53 11.29
C CYS A 116 -14.45 -14.36 12.32
N ALA A 117 -14.74 -13.72 13.46
CA ALA A 117 -13.77 -13.53 14.53
C ALA A 117 -13.25 -14.86 15.08
N ARG A 118 -14.12 -15.86 15.27
CA ARG A 118 -13.71 -17.21 15.70
C ARG A 118 -12.79 -17.87 14.67
N ALA A 119 -13.09 -17.75 13.39
CA ALA A 119 -12.33 -18.39 12.32
C ALA A 119 -10.96 -17.73 12.10
N LEU A 120 -10.86 -16.42 12.32
CA LEU A 120 -9.63 -15.64 12.11
C LEU A 120 -8.83 -15.37 13.39
N GLY A 121 -9.21 -16.01 14.51
CA GLY A 121 -8.48 -15.91 15.78
C GLY A 121 -8.68 -14.58 16.53
N GLY A 122 -9.69 -13.80 16.19
CA GLY A 122 -10.01 -12.53 16.84
C GLY A 122 -10.80 -11.58 15.93
N GLU A 123 -11.30 -10.49 16.51
CA GLU A 123 -11.83 -9.37 15.72
C GLU A 123 -10.72 -8.78 14.85
N GLN A 124 -11.04 -8.59 13.57
CA GLN A 124 -10.11 -8.02 12.61
C GLN A 124 -10.20 -6.50 12.63
N HIS A 125 -9.07 -5.85 12.43
CA HIS A 125 -8.94 -4.40 12.46
C HIS A 125 -8.51 -3.91 11.09
N ARG A 126 -9.02 -2.75 10.68
CA ARG A 126 -8.56 -2.07 9.47
C ARG A 126 -7.14 -1.54 9.70
N ALA A 127 -6.43 -1.27 8.61
CA ALA A 127 -5.11 -0.63 8.66
C ALA A 127 -5.13 0.71 9.43
N CYS A 128 -6.23 1.46 9.33
CA CYS A 128 -6.42 2.71 10.07
C CYS A 128 -6.88 2.50 11.53
N ASP A 129 -7.37 1.32 11.92
CA ASP A 129 -7.82 1.04 13.30
C ASP A 129 -6.65 0.68 14.22
N ARG A 130 -5.80 -0.25 13.75
CA ARG A 130 -4.61 -0.75 14.46
C ARG A 130 -3.46 -0.89 13.46
N GLY A 131 -2.29 -0.32 13.76
CA GLY A 131 -1.07 -0.62 13.01
C GLY A 131 -0.53 -2.00 13.40
N GLU A 132 -0.08 -2.80 12.43
CA GLU A 132 0.57 -4.08 12.71
C GLU A 132 1.97 -3.90 13.32
N ALA A 133 2.38 -4.95 14.05
CA ALA A 133 3.69 -5.23 14.67
C ALA A 133 3.92 -4.71 16.11
N ASN A 134 3.85 -5.67 17.05
CA ASN A 134 4.66 -5.71 18.28
C ASN A 134 4.55 -4.51 19.25
N GLY A 135 3.37 -3.92 19.38
CA GLY A 135 3.03 -3.08 20.53
C GLY A 135 3.61 -1.67 20.55
N LYS A 136 4.11 -1.12 19.42
CA LYS A 136 4.63 0.26 19.37
C LYS A 136 4.38 1.06 18.07
N GLY A 137 3.28 0.82 17.34
CA GLY A 137 2.90 1.64 16.17
C GLY A 137 1.39 1.88 16.10
N TRP A 138 0.95 3.11 16.38
CA TRP A 138 -0.48 3.49 16.42
C TRP A 138 -0.86 4.39 15.23
N SER A 139 -2.03 4.15 14.62
CA SER A 139 -2.70 5.08 13.70
C SER A 139 -3.92 5.74 14.37
N ALA A 140 -5.04 5.03 14.58
CA ALA A 140 -6.22 5.61 15.26
C ALA A 140 -6.63 4.96 16.59
N GLY A 141 -6.28 3.70 16.87
CA GLY A 141 -6.66 3.04 18.13
C GLY A 141 -8.18 2.97 18.35
N SER A 142 -8.93 2.74 17.27
CA SER A 142 -10.40 2.61 17.25
C SER A 142 -10.82 1.16 17.51
N ILE A 143 -12.10 0.98 17.80
CA ILE A 143 -12.73 -0.33 17.97
C ILE A 143 -13.07 -0.88 16.59
N SER A 144 -12.93 -2.20 16.41
CA SER A 144 -13.25 -2.87 15.16
C SER A 144 -14.72 -2.64 14.76
N ALA A 145 -14.95 -2.45 13.46
CA ALA A 145 -16.29 -2.47 12.87
C ALA A 145 -17.01 -3.84 13.03
N MET A 146 -16.29 -4.88 13.43
CA MET A 146 -16.88 -6.18 13.77
C MET A 146 -17.51 -6.21 15.17
N HIS A 147 -17.17 -5.25 16.03
CA HIS A 147 -17.57 -5.27 17.43
C HIS A 147 -19.07 -4.97 17.57
N THR A 148 -19.81 -5.92 18.14
CA THR A 148 -21.29 -5.84 18.26
C THR A 148 -21.79 -5.80 19.69
N ASP A 149 -20.88 -5.88 20.67
CA ASP A 149 -21.17 -5.66 22.09
C ASP A 149 -20.91 -4.19 22.45
N PHE A 150 -21.34 -3.72 23.62
CA PHE A 150 -21.24 -2.29 23.95
C PHE A 150 -19.77 -1.86 24.13
N PRO A 151 -19.29 -0.79 23.44
CA PRO A 151 -20.02 0.04 22.47
C PRO A 151 -20.16 -0.63 21.09
N ALA A 152 -21.40 -0.77 20.60
CA ALA A 152 -21.71 -1.63 19.45
C ALA A 152 -21.46 -0.94 18.09
N VAL A 153 -20.18 -0.66 17.81
CA VAL A 153 -19.70 0.06 16.62
C VAL A 153 -20.13 -0.62 15.31
N GLY A 154 -20.16 -1.95 15.25
CA GLY A 154 -20.62 -2.67 14.06
C GLY A 154 -22.09 -2.41 13.71
N TYR A 155 -22.95 -2.16 14.71
CA TYR A 155 -24.32 -1.71 14.42
C TYR A 155 -24.38 -0.26 13.97
N MET A 156 -23.38 0.57 14.30
CA MET A 156 -23.32 1.94 13.79
C MET A 156 -23.01 1.94 12.29
N LEU A 157 -22.06 1.11 11.83
CA LEU A 157 -21.85 0.82 10.41
C LEU A 157 -23.14 0.33 9.75
N LEU A 158 -23.79 -0.69 10.33
CA LEU A 158 -24.98 -1.31 9.75
C LEU A 158 -26.16 -0.34 9.57
N GLU A 159 -26.37 0.58 10.52
CA GLU A 159 -27.50 1.51 10.47
C GLU A 159 -27.15 2.83 9.79
N GLY A 160 -25.94 3.35 10.00
CA GLY A 160 -25.51 4.66 9.53
C GLY A 160 -25.17 4.64 8.05
N LEU A 161 -24.35 3.68 7.60
CA LEU A 161 -23.80 3.67 6.24
C LEU A 161 -24.89 3.61 5.15
N PRO A 162 -25.92 2.73 5.22
CA PRO A 162 -27.00 2.72 4.22
C PRO A 162 -27.68 4.07 4.06
N ARG A 163 -27.95 4.76 5.18
CA ARG A 163 -28.67 6.05 5.21
C ARG A 163 -27.88 7.18 4.58
N ILE A 164 -26.56 7.15 4.74
CA ILE A 164 -25.67 8.11 4.08
C ILE A 164 -25.55 7.80 2.58
N LEU A 165 -25.46 6.52 2.21
CA LEU A 165 -25.38 6.13 0.80
C LEU A 165 -26.67 6.46 0.01
N ASP A 166 -27.81 6.50 0.68
CA ASP A 166 -29.09 6.91 0.09
C ASP A 166 -29.24 8.43 -0.04
N ALA A 167 -28.33 9.22 0.54
CA ALA A 167 -28.25 10.66 0.32
C ALA A 167 -27.38 11.00 -0.90
N ASP A 168 -27.65 12.16 -1.52
CA ASP A 168 -26.85 12.71 -2.63
C ASP A 168 -25.55 13.35 -2.10
N VAL A 169 -24.63 12.48 -1.67
CA VAL A 169 -23.33 12.84 -1.07
C VAL A 169 -22.20 11.96 -1.62
N SER A 170 -21.00 12.53 -1.68
CA SER A 170 -19.77 11.75 -1.82
C SER A 170 -19.36 11.20 -0.45
N VAL A 171 -19.16 9.90 -0.31
CA VAL A 171 -18.67 9.25 0.91
C VAL A 171 -17.23 8.82 0.66
N LEU A 172 -16.21 9.39 1.31
CA LEU A 172 -14.82 9.12 0.93
C LEU A 172 -14.10 8.17 1.92
N PRO A 173 -13.21 7.27 1.44
CA PRO A 173 -12.91 6.91 0.03
C PRO A 173 -13.99 6.04 -0.66
N VAL A 174 -14.96 5.61 0.12
CA VAL A 174 -15.94 4.54 -0.08
C VAL A 174 -16.83 4.63 -1.33
N ARG A 175 -17.27 5.82 -1.74
CA ARG A 175 -18.11 6.14 -2.90
C ARG A 175 -17.97 7.62 -3.27
N ARG A 176 -17.25 7.92 -4.36
CA ARG A 176 -17.14 9.28 -4.89
C ARG A 176 -18.23 9.56 -5.92
N THR A 177 -18.92 10.70 -5.80
CA THR A 177 -19.93 11.20 -6.77
C THR A 177 -19.56 12.60 -7.23
N ASN A 178 -20.40 13.23 -8.07
CA ASN A 178 -20.26 14.64 -8.44
C ASN A 178 -20.83 15.61 -7.37
N SER A 179 -21.37 15.09 -6.27
CA SER A 179 -21.93 15.91 -5.19
C SER A 179 -20.84 16.71 -4.49
N SER A 180 -21.11 18.00 -4.27
CA SER A 180 -20.26 18.91 -3.50
C SER A 180 -20.39 18.74 -1.97
N ARG A 181 -21.20 17.78 -1.55
CA ARG A 181 -21.41 17.40 -0.16
C ARG A 181 -20.63 16.13 0.11
N VAL A 182 -19.71 16.21 1.06
CA VAL A 182 -18.78 15.13 1.37
C VAL A 182 -19.07 14.59 2.77
N VAL A 183 -19.06 13.28 2.90
CA VAL A 183 -19.06 12.57 4.17
C VAL A 183 -17.74 11.81 4.31
N ILE A 184 -17.12 11.94 5.47
CA ILE A 184 -15.88 11.27 5.87
C ILE A 184 -16.07 10.62 7.22
N GLU A 185 -15.30 9.57 7.48
CA GLU A 185 -15.22 8.95 8.80
C GLU A 185 -14.23 9.74 9.65
N GLY A 186 -14.67 10.15 10.83
CA GLY A 186 -13.78 10.64 11.89
C GLY A 186 -13.83 9.71 13.09
N TYR A 187 -13.14 10.11 14.15
CA TYR A 187 -13.14 9.39 15.41
C TYR A 187 -12.91 10.35 16.57
N SER A 188 -13.98 10.68 17.28
CA SER A 188 -14.00 11.65 18.39
C SER A 188 -12.98 11.29 19.47
N GLY A 189 -12.86 9.98 19.75
CA GLY A 189 -11.92 9.42 20.73
C GLY A 189 -10.45 9.74 20.43
N LEU A 190 -10.08 9.94 19.16
CA LEU A 190 -8.72 10.32 18.79
C LEU A 190 -8.41 11.76 19.20
N VAL A 191 -9.31 12.70 18.88
CA VAL A 191 -9.18 14.11 19.27
C VAL A 191 -9.25 14.24 20.80
N ALA A 192 -10.17 13.52 21.45
CA ALA A 192 -10.30 13.52 22.90
C ALA A 192 -9.02 13.05 23.59
N ARG A 193 -8.41 11.95 23.11
CA ARG A 193 -7.14 11.45 23.66
C ARG A 193 -5.99 12.41 23.45
N TRP A 194 -5.95 13.14 22.34
CA TRP A 194 -4.93 14.17 22.14
C TRP A 194 -5.09 15.35 23.11
N LEU A 195 -6.33 15.75 23.42
CA LEU A 195 -6.62 16.84 24.35
C LEU A 195 -6.30 16.47 25.81
N ILE A 196 -6.81 15.33 26.30
CA ILE A 196 -6.80 14.99 27.74
C ILE A 196 -6.15 13.64 28.06
N GLY A 197 -5.49 13.00 27.10
CA GLY A 197 -4.90 11.67 27.29
C GLY A 197 -5.97 10.59 27.50
N ASN A 198 -5.68 9.61 28.36
CA ASN A 198 -6.59 8.50 28.64
C ASN A 198 -7.60 8.80 29.78
N GLU A 199 -7.77 10.07 30.14
CA GLU A 199 -8.72 10.45 31.19
C GLU A 199 -10.17 10.23 30.75
N PRO A 200 -11.01 9.55 31.54
CA PRO A 200 -12.40 9.31 31.17
C PRO A 200 -13.22 10.61 31.28
N TYR A 201 -13.97 10.95 30.22
CA TYR A 201 -14.84 12.14 30.18
C TYR A 201 -16.33 11.84 29.95
N LYS A 202 -16.66 10.63 29.47
CA LYS A 202 -18.05 10.19 29.23
C LYS A 202 -18.50 9.00 30.09
N GLY A 203 -19.81 8.95 30.34
CA GLY A 203 -20.53 7.88 31.03
C GLY A 203 -20.11 7.69 32.50
N GLY A 204 -20.27 6.45 32.98
CA GLY A 204 -19.69 5.89 34.22
C GLY A 204 -20.39 6.22 35.56
N LYS A 205 -19.82 5.70 36.66
CA LYS A 205 -20.49 5.64 37.98
C LYS A 205 -20.69 7.03 38.62
N PRO A 206 -21.74 7.22 39.48
CA PRO A 206 -22.04 8.50 40.14
C PRO A 206 -20.84 9.14 40.86
N ALA A 207 -20.02 8.35 41.56
CA ALA A 207 -18.84 8.82 42.30
C ALA A 207 -17.77 9.53 41.42
N SER A 208 -17.79 9.27 40.11
CA SER A 208 -16.84 9.86 39.14
C SER A 208 -17.40 11.07 38.38
N ARG A 209 -18.66 11.47 38.63
CA ARG A 209 -19.36 12.53 37.88
C ARG A 209 -18.62 13.87 37.93
N LYS A 210 -18.11 14.28 39.11
CA LYS A 210 -17.38 15.54 39.29
C LYS A 210 -16.06 15.57 38.51
N ALA A 211 -15.32 14.46 38.51
CA ALA A 211 -14.06 14.33 37.78
C ALA A 211 -14.29 14.39 36.25
N ARG A 212 -15.30 13.67 35.74
CA ARG A 212 -15.64 13.69 34.30
C ARG A 212 -16.14 15.06 33.84
N PHE A 213 -16.93 15.76 34.65
CA PHE A 213 -17.32 17.14 34.38
C PHE A 213 -16.09 18.05 34.29
N ALA A 214 -15.12 17.90 35.20
CA ALA A 214 -13.88 18.66 35.15
C ALA A 214 -13.05 18.35 33.90
N ALA A 215 -13.03 17.08 33.45
CA ALA A 215 -12.40 16.68 32.19
C ALA A 215 -13.05 17.36 30.98
N ARG A 216 -14.39 17.32 30.88
CA ARG A 216 -15.14 18.00 29.80
C ARG A 216 -14.91 19.52 29.82
N ARG A 217 -14.91 20.15 30.99
CA ARG A 217 -14.58 21.59 31.13
C ARG A 217 -13.18 21.91 30.60
N ARG A 218 -12.18 21.08 30.92
CA ARG A 218 -10.82 21.25 30.37
C ARG A 218 -10.80 21.06 28.86
N MET A 219 -11.49 20.05 28.32
CA MET A 219 -11.58 19.83 26.88
C MET A 219 -12.17 21.04 26.16
N VAL A 220 -13.30 21.58 26.65
CA VAL A 220 -13.92 22.79 26.08
C VAL A 220 -12.96 23.97 26.11
N GLY A 221 -12.24 24.18 27.22
CA GLY A 221 -11.21 25.22 27.31
C GLY A 221 -10.04 25.01 26.33
N MET A 222 -9.59 23.77 26.15
CA MET A 222 -8.51 23.43 25.21
C MET A 222 -8.92 23.57 23.74
N LEU A 223 -10.17 23.28 23.39
CA LEU A 223 -10.71 23.52 22.05
C LEU A 223 -10.62 25.00 21.65
N MET A 224 -10.76 25.90 22.62
CA MET A 224 -10.67 27.35 22.42
C MET A 224 -9.23 27.89 22.56
N SER A 225 -8.23 27.03 22.71
CA SER A 225 -6.83 27.41 22.96
C SER A 225 -5.97 27.39 21.70
N GLU A 226 -4.84 28.11 21.73
CA GLU A 226 -3.82 28.10 20.66
C GLU A 226 -3.26 26.71 20.36
N ARG A 227 -3.26 25.80 21.34
CA ARG A 227 -2.79 24.42 21.16
C ARG A 227 -3.58 23.68 20.07
N LEU A 228 -4.88 23.92 19.95
CA LEU A 228 -5.69 23.34 18.88
C LEU A 228 -5.25 23.86 17.51
N ARG A 229 -4.94 25.15 17.42
CA ARG A 229 -4.50 25.81 16.20
C ARG A 229 -3.20 25.20 15.68
N GLU A 230 -2.25 24.88 16.57
CA GLU A 230 -1.00 24.24 16.19
C GLU A 230 -1.20 22.90 15.48
N ARG A 231 -2.19 22.11 15.89
CA ARG A 231 -2.48 20.79 15.29
C ARG A 231 -3.41 20.86 14.07
N TYR A 232 -4.49 21.63 14.17
CA TYR A 232 -5.56 21.62 13.16
C TYR A 232 -5.56 22.86 12.25
N GLY A 233 -4.77 23.88 12.55
CA GLY A 233 -4.62 25.09 11.73
C GLY A 233 -5.69 26.17 11.96
N PHE A 234 -6.57 26.01 12.96
CA PHE A 234 -7.63 26.96 13.30
C PHE A 234 -8.00 26.90 14.78
N MET A 235 -8.63 27.96 15.28
CA MET A 235 -9.28 27.98 16.60
C MET A 235 -10.72 27.51 16.52
N VAL A 236 -11.29 27.08 17.64
CA VAL A 236 -12.73 26.81 17.76
C VAL A 236 -13.39 27.87 18.64
N SER A 237 -14.54 28.35 18.19
CA SER A 237 -15.44 29.21 18.94
C SER A 237 -16.77 28.47 19.12
N VAL A 238 -17.24 28.41 20.36
CA VAL A 238 -18.52 27.79 20.73
C VAL A 238 -19.30 28.80 21.56
N THR A 239 -20.61 28.90 21.36
CA THR A 239 -21.46 29.78 22.16
C THR A 239 -21.41 29.38 23.64
N ALA A 240 -21.67 30.33 24.55
CA ALA A 240 -21.69 30.02 25.99
C ALA A 240 -22.73 28.92 26.33
N GLY A 241 -23.87 28.90 25.63
CA GLY A 241 -24.91 27.89 25.79
C GLY A 241 -24.46 26.50 25.31
N ASP A 242 -23.87 26.41 24.12
CA ASP A 242 -23.38 25.13 23.59
C ASP A 242 -22.17 24.60 24.38
N ALA A 243 -21.32 25.49 24.88
CA ALA A 243 -20.21 25.15 25.77
C ALA A 243 -20.74 24.54 27.08
N ALA A 244 -21.79 25.14 27.68
CA ALA A 244 -22.46 24.58 28.85
C ALA A 244 -23.07 23.21 28.55
N ALA A 245 -23.77 23.07 27.41
CA ALA A 245 -24.33 21.79 26.98
C ALA A 245 -23.26 20.68 26.86
N CYS A 246 -22.08 20.99 26.29
CA CYS A 246 -20.97 20.06 26.20
C CYS A 246 -20.40 19.65 27.57
N MET A 247 -20.42 20.54 28.56
CA MET A 247 -19.92 20.25 29.91
C MET A 247 -20.91 19.42 30.74
N GLU A 248 -22.20 19.76 30.64
CA GLU A 248 -23.29 19.17 31.43
C GLU A 248 -23.70 17.78 30.92
N ASP A 249 -23.55 17.51 29.63
CA ASP A 249 -23.83 16.20 29.04
C ASP A 249 -22.93 15.11 29.63
N ALA A 250 -23.53 14.22 30.44
CA ALA A 250 -22.84 13.16 31.12
C ALA A 250 -22.32 12.07 30.17
N GLU A 251 -23.05 11.81 29.08
CA GLU A 251 -22.70 10.81 28.07
C GLU A 251 -21.68 11.35 27.06
N GLY A 252 -21.50 12.67 27.02
CA GLY A 252 -20.47 13.34 26.21
C GLY A 252 -20.81 13.43 24.72
N ASP A 253 -22.03 13.07 24.33
CA ASP A 253 -22.53 13.04 22.96
C ASP A 253 -22.39 14.43 22.29
N ALA A 254 -22.73 15.50 23.01
CA ALA A 254 -22.59 16.88 22.53
C ALA A 254 -21.13 17.28 22.27
N LEU A 255 -20.23 16.88 23.16
CA LEU A 255 -18.81 17.17 23.02
C LEU A 255 -18.20 16.36 21.88
N ASP A 256 -18.53 15.08 21.75
CA ASP A 256 -18.08 14.22 20.67
C ASP A 256 -18.50 14.77 19.30
N ALA A 257 -19.74 15.25 19.15
CA ALA A 257 -20.19 15.91 17.93
C ALA A 257 -19.35 17.17 17.59
N VAL A 258 -18.95 17.97 18.57
CA VAL A 258 -18.05 19.11 18.35
C VAL A 258 -16.66 18.64 17.90
N LEU A 259 -16.10 17.58 18.51
CA LEU A 259 -14.82 17.02 18.10
C LEU A 259 -14.86 16.48 16.66
N MET A 260 -15.96 15.84 16.27
CA MET A 260 -16.18 15.42 14.88
C MET A 260 -16.24 16.63 13.94
N CYS A 261 -16.84 17.75 14.37
CA CYS A 261 -16.89 18.98 13.57
C CYS A 261 -15.49 19.60 13.39
N VAL A 262 -14.60 19.48 14.38
CA VAL A 262 -13.18 19.83 14.25
C VAL A 262 -12.50 18.99 13.15
N GLN A 263 -12.73 17.67 13.12
CA GLN A 263 -12.17 16.81 12.07
C GLN A 263 -12.73 17.16 10.69
N ALA A 264 -14.04 17.46 10.58
CA ALA A 264 -14.65 17.94 9.35
C ALA A 264 -14.01 19.26 8.86
N ALA A 265 -13.78 20.20 9.78
CA ALA A 265 -13.16 21.49 9.49
C ALA A 265 -11.73 21.33 8.97
N TRP A 266 -10.93 20.48 9.61
CA TRP A 266 -9.57 20.18 9.16
C TRP A 266 -9.57 19.51 7.78
N ALA A 267 -10.39 18.47 7.62
CA ALA A 267 -10.51 17.74 6.36
C ALA A 267 -10.93 18.64 5.20
N SER A 268 -11.81 19.64 5.43
CA SER A 268 -12.23 20.59 4.40
C SER A 268 -11.08 21.40 3.78
N GLY A 269 -9.95 21.52 4.49
CA GLY A 269 -8.73 22.19 4.02
C GLY A 269 -7.71 21.29 3.34
N GLN A 270 -7.94 19.97 3.30
CA GLN A 270 -6.99 19.00 2.77
C GLN A 270 -7.36 18.53 1.36
N GLU A 271 -6.36 18.16 0.57
CA GLU A 271 -6.60 17.41 -0.67
C GLU A 271 -7.38 16.12 -0.35
N GLY A 272 -8.36 15.77 -1.19
CA GLY A 272 -9.15 14.56 -0.99
C GLY A 272 -10.01 14.54 0.29
N CYS A 273 -10.21 15.69 0.94
CA CYS A 273 -10.88 15.80 2.25
C CYS A 273 -10.18 14.97 3.35
N GLY A 274 -8.85 14.92 3.34
CA GLY A 274 -8.07 14.23 4.37
C GLY A 274 -7.98 12.72 4.17
N VAL A 275 -8.37 12.22 2.99
CA VAL A 275 -8.23 10.81 2.60
C VAL A 275 -7.05 10.67 1.63
N PRO A 276 -5.96 9.95 2.02
CA PRO A 276 -4.81 9.72 1.16
C PRO A 276 -5.13 8.92 -0.10
N ARG A 277 -4.30 9.04 -1.14
CA ARG A 277 -4.38 8.18 -2.34
C ARG A 277 -3.87 6.78 -2.02
N GLY A 278 -4.50 5.77 -2.59
CA GLY A 278 -4.12 4.36 -2.41
C GLY A 278 -4.67 3.71 -1.14
N VAL A 279 -5.51 4.42 -0.37
CA VAL A 279 -6.27 3.79 0.71
C VAL A 279 -7.25 2.78 0.14
N ASP A 280 -7.35 1.65 0.82
CA ASP A 280 -8.32 0.61 0.56
C ASP A 280 -9.76 1.14 0.75
N GLU A 281 -10.53 1.20 -0.33
CA GLU A 281 -11.91 1.70 -0.33
C GLU A 281 -12.90 0.85 0.48
N VAL A 282 -12.62 -0.43 0.72
CA VAL A 282 -13.45 -1.33 1.54
C VAL A 282 -13.17 -1.14 3.02
N GLU A 283 -11.92 -0.86 3.39
CA GLU A 283 -11.57 -0.54 4.77
C GLU A 283 -12.02 0.87 5.14
N GLY A 284 -11.90 1.84 4.23
CA GLY A 284 -12.18 3.24 4.54
C GLY A 284 -11.00 3.91 5.29
N TRP A 285 -11.26 5.10 5.84
CA TRP A 285 -10.20 5.93 6.43
C TRP A 285 -10.72 6.83 7.54
N ILE A 286 -10.05 6.82 8.70
CA ILE A 286 -10.31 7.77 9.79
C ILE A 286 -9.51 9.05 9.53
N VAL A 287 -10.20 10.17 9.34
CA VAL A 287 -9.56 11.47 9.04
C VAL A 287 -9.04 12.18 10.29
N ASP A 288 -7.72 12.37 10.36
CA ASP A 288 -7.07 13.22 11.37
C ASP A 288 -5.63 13.56 10.94
N PRO A 289 -5.04 14.68 11.41
CA PRO A 289 -3.59 14.91 11.26
C PRO A 289 -2.72 13.71 11.64
N GLU A 290 -3.04 13.01 12.73
CA GLU A 290 -2.19 11.91 13.23
C GLU A 290 -2.28 10.65 12.36
N THR A 291 -3.47 10.30 11.86
CA THR A 291 -3.61 9.17 10.93
C THR A 291 -2.92 9.48 9.60
N MET A 292 -2.98 10.73 9.13
CA MET A 292 -2.29 11.21 7.93
C MET A 292 -0.76 11.18 8.08
N GLU A 293 -0.22 11.69 9.19
CA GLU A 293 1.21 11.66 9.47
C GLU A 293 1.73 10.20 9.58
N HIS A 294 0.95 9.33 10.23
CA HIS A 294 1.27 7.91 10.30
C HIS A 294 1.31 7.26 8.92
N PHE A 295 0.31 7.53 8.08
CA PHE A 295 0.26 7.04 6.70
C PHE A 295 1.50 7.46 5.89
N HIS A 296 1.90 8.72 5.98
CA HIS A 296 3.09 9.22 5.29
C HIS A 296 4.38 8.59 5.81
N ARG A 297 4.51 8.37 7.12
CA ARG A 297 5.67 7.65 7.69
C ARG A 297 5.76 6.22 7.20
N GLN A 298 4.64 5.51 7.10
CA GLN A 298 4.60 4.16 6.53
C GLN A 298 4.95 4.15 5.05
N GLN A 299 4.44 5.11 4.26
CA GLN A 299 4.81 5.23 2.85
C GLN A 299 6.29 5.56 2.65
N LEU A 300 6.88 6.43 3.47
CA LEU A 300 8.32 6.73 3.44
C LEU A 300 9.20 5.52 3.79
N ALA A 301 8.64 4.54 4.51
CA ALA A 301 9.32 3.29 4.84
C ALA A 301 9.13 2.19 3.78
N SER A 302 8.29 2.39 2.75
CA SER A 302 8.15 1.38 1.69
C SER A 302 9.38 1.37 0.79
N GLU A 303 9.79 0.17 0.40
CA GLU A 303 10.93 -0.02 -0.50
C GLU A 303 10.75 0.78 -1.79
N GLU A 304 9.55 0.79 -2.38
CA GLU A 304 9.29 1.51 -3.63
C GLU A 304 9.56 3.02 -3.50
N VAL A 305 9.26 3.63 -2.35
CA VAL A 305 9.54 5.06 -2.11
C VAL A 305 11.03 5.31 -1.91
N LEU A 306 11.71 4.44 -1.16
CA LEU A 306 13.16 4.54 -0.99
C LEU A 306 13.91 4.34 -2.32
N LEU A 307 13.52 3.35 -3.12
CA LEU A 307 14.08 3.11 -4.46
C LEU A 307 13.80 4.31 -5.38
N LYS A 308 12.58 4.85 -5.40
CA LYS A 308 12.28 6.07 -6.18
C LYS A 308 13.16 7.25 -5.74
N ARG A 309 13.47 7.37 -4.44
CA ARG A 309 14.39 8.39 -3.95
C ARG A 309 15.83 8.11 -4.38
N VAL A 310 16.31 6.87 -4.30
CA VAL A 310 17.64 6.48 -4.80
C VAL A 310 17.75 6.79 -6.30
N TYR A 311 16.74 6.44 -7.09
CA TYR A 311 16.66 6.74 -8.52
C TYR A 311 16.59 8.24 -8.79
N GLY A 312 15.85 9.00 -7.99
CA GLY A 312 15.75 10.45 -8.13
C GLY A 312 17.05 11.18 -7.79
N VAL A 313 17.74 10.76 -6.73
CA VAL A 313 19.03 11.35 -6.31
C VAL A 313 20.16 10.94 -7.25
N SER A 314 20.12 9.70 -7.75
CA SER A 314 21.13 9.17 -8.69
C SER A 314 20.77 9.42 -10.15
N GLY A 315 19.63 10.06 -10.43
CA GLY A 315 19.16 10.30 -11.79
C GLY A 315 20.05 11.34 -12.48
N GLY A 316 20.46 11.06 -13.73
CA GLY A 316 21.33 11.97 -14.47
C GLY A 316 22.82 11.78 -14.20
N MET A 317 23.23 10.76 -13.44
CA MET A 317 24.65 10.45 -13.24
C MET A 317 25.36 10.17 -14.55
N GLU A 318 24.69 9.58 -15.54
CA GLU A 318 25.20 9.40 -16.91
C GLU A 318 25.50 10.71 -17.65
N ARG A 319 24.82 11.81 -17.27
CA ARG A 319 25.09 13.15 -17.83
C ARG A 319 26.24 13.85 -17.12
N GLN A 320 26.45 13.54 -15.84
CA GLN A 320 27.48 14.17 -15.01
C GLN A 320 28.82 13.44 -15.07
N PHE A 321 28.79 12.12 -15.20
CA PHE A 321 29.95 11.24 -15.17
C PHE A 321 29.94 10.38 -16.44
N PRO A 322 30.72 10.75 -17.49
CA PRO A 322 30.70 10.08 -18.80
C PRO A 322 31.03 8.58 -18.77
N GLN A 323 31.73 8.13 -17.73
CA GLN A 323 32.01 6.70 -17.52
C GLN A 323 30.78 5.91 -17.07
N VAL A 324 29.70 6.54 -16.62
CA VAL A 324 28.45 5.86 -16.26
C VAL A 324 27.57 5.76 -17.52
N VAL A 325 27.45 4.56 -18.07
CA VAL A 325 26.67 4.30 -19.29
C VAL A 325 25.19 4.05 -18.96
N ALA A 326 24.93 3.32 -17.86
CA ALA A 326 23.59 3.07 -17.34
C ALA A 326 23.63 2.99 -15.81
N GLY A 327 22.71 3.70 -15.15
CA GLY A 327 22.63 3.83 -13.70
C GLY A 327 21.45 3.08 -13.07
N PRO A 328 21.05 3.48 -11.85
CA PRO A 328 19.92 2.89 -11.14
C PRO A 328 18.62 2.87 -11.95
N GLY A 329 17.86 1.77 -11.85
CA GLY A 329 16.63 1.54 -12.62
C GLY A 329 16.78 0.45 -13.70
N HIS A 330 18.00 0.04 -14.03
CA HIS A 330 18.31 -1.19 -14.78
C HIS A 330 18.72 -2.32 -13.85
N ASP A 331 18.78 -3.56 -14.37
CA ASP A 331 19.19 -4.75 -13.61
C ASP A 331 20.65 -4.61 -13.15
N CYS A 332 21.54 -4.19 -14.04
CA CYS A 332 22.93 -3.86 -13.73
C CYS A 332 23.21 -2.38 -13.98
N ALA A 333 24.10 -1.78 -13.16
CA ALA A 333 24.80 -0.58 -13.58
C ALA A 333 25.84 -0.95 -14.65
N VAL A 334 26.00 -0.09 -15.65
CA VAL A 334 27.00 -0.24 -16.72
C VAL A 334 27.97 0.92 -16.64
N VAL A 335 29.25 0.62 -16.48
CA VAL A 335 30.31 1.62 -16.48
C VAL A 335 31.34 1.33 -17.58
N PHE A 336 31.93 2.37 -18.14
CA PHE A 336 33.01 2.29 -19.10
C PHE A 336 34.35 2.39 -18.38
N ALA A 337 35.15 1.33 -18.41
CA ALA A 337 36.46 1.27 -17.75
C ALA A 337 37.50 0.71 -18.72
N GLU A 338 38.63 1.41 -18.87
CA GLU A 338 39.79 0.98 -19.66
C GLU A 338 39.48 0.46 -21.07
N SER A 339 38.45 1.03 -21.73
CA SER A 339 37.93 0.69 -23.06
C SER A 339 36.87 -0.42 -23.15
N GLU A 340 36.40 -0.95 -22.02
CA GLU A 340 35.38 -2.00 -21.97
C GLU A 340 34.16 -1.59 -21.14
N HIS A 341 33.01 -2.17 -21.47
CA HIS A 341 31.80 -2.04 -20.64
C HIS A 341 31.85 -3.06 -19.51
N VAL A 342 31.64 -2.58 -18.29
CA VAL A 342 31.63 -3.38 -17.08
C VAL A 342 30.25 -3.34 -16.46
N LEU A 343 29.73 -4.51 -16.11
CA LEU A 343 28.46 -4.69 -15.43
C LEU A 343 28.69 -4.80 -13.93
N LEU A 344 27.94 -4.05 -13.14
CA LEU A 344 28.01 -4.04 -11.68
C LEU A 344 26.62 -4.31 -11.12
N LYS A 345 26.51 -5.36 -10.29
CA LYS A 345 25.29 -5.69 -9.56
C LYS A 345 25.61 -6.04 -8.11
N THR A 346 24.72 -5.67 -7.20
CA THR A 346 24.70 -6.23 -5.84
C THR A 346 23.29 -6.65 -5.44
N ASP A 347 23.17 -7.77 -4.74
CA ASP A 347 21.91 -8.22 -4.11
C ASP A 347 22.15 -8.81 -2.73
N GLN A 348 21.08 -8.92 -1.95
CA GLN A 348 21.09 -9.51 -0.62
C GLN A 348 20.09 -10.64 -0.47
N VAL A 349 20.49 -11.74 0.16
CA VAL A 349 19.58 -12.73 0.75
C VAL A 349 19.63 -12.62 2.28
N ILE A 350 18.46 -12.63 2.91
CA ILE A 350 18.30 -12.40 4.35
C ILE A 350 17.38 -13.49 4.89
N GLU A 351 17.79 -14.18 5.95
CA GLU A 351 16.99 -15.20 6.60
C GLU A 351 15.66 -14.59 7.10
N ARG A 352 14.57 -15.35 6.97
CA ARG A 352 13.16 -14.94 7.23
C ARG A 352 12.60 -13.89 6.27
N ARG A 353 13.36 -13.48 5.25
CA ARG A 353 12.87 -12.64 4.14
C ARG A 353 12.95 -13.37 2.81
N HIS A 354 14.15 -13.85 2.48
CA HIS A 354 14.44 -14.50 1.21
C HIS A 354 14.49 -16.03 1.32
N PHE A 355 14.70 -16.56 2.52
CA PHE A 355 14.65 -18.00 2.80
C PHE A 355 14.21 -18.19 4.25
N VAL A 356 13.67 -19.36 4.58
CA VAL A 356 13.18 -19.64 5.94
C VAL A 356 14.31 -20.12 6.86
N ALA A 357 14.11 -20.02 8.17
CA ALA A 357 15.04 -20.64 9.11
C ALA A 357 15.12 -22.15 8.87
N GLY A 358 16.33 -22.71 8.90
CA GLY A 358 16.57 -24.14 8.64
C GLY A 358 16.74 -24.52 7.16
N THR A 359 16.69 -23.57 6.22
CA THR A 359 17.08 -23.83 4.83
C THR A 359 18.54 -24.35 4.77
N PRO A 360 18.83 -25.41 4.00
CA PRO A 360 20.19 -25.92 3.83
C PRO A 360 21.16 -24.84 3.34
N VAL A 361 22.35 -24.79 3.93
CA VAL A 361 23.40 -23.79 3.63
C VAL A 361 23.75 -23.77 2.15
N GLU A 362 23.84 -24.95 1.54
CA GLU A 362 24.08 -25.12 0.10
C GLU A 362 23.04 -24.37 -0.75
N LEU A 363 21.76 -24.40 -0.37
CA LEU A 363 20.69 -23.71 -1.09
C LEU A 363 20.67 -22.20 -0.81
N ILE A 364 21.07 -21.77 0.40
CA ILE A 364 21.26 -20.36 0.72
C ILE A 364 22.37 -19.77 -0.15
N ALA A 365 23.53 -20.43 -0.17
CA ALA A 365 24.69 -20.05 -0.98
C ALA A 365 24.34 -20.02 -2.48
N ARG A 366 23.68 -21.07 -2.96
CA ARG A 366 23.18 -21.16 -4.34
C ARG A 366 22.29 -19.96 -4.68
N LYS A 367 21.25 -19.70 -3.87
CA LYS A 367 20.30 -18.62 -4.11
C LYS A 367 20.99 -17.26 -4.09
N ALA A 368 21.89 -17.01 -3.14
CA ALA A 368 22.62 -15.76 -3.03
C ALA A 368 23.33 -15.39 -4.34
N LEU A 369 24.09 -16.35 -4.91
CA LEU A 369 24.78 -16.15 -6.19
C LEU A 369 23.81 -16.13 -7.38
N ALA A 370 22.88 -17.08 -7.44
CA ALA A 370 21.97 -17.21 -8.58
C ALA A 370 21.14 -15.95 -8.83
N ARG A 371 20.71 -15.27 -7.75
CA ARG A 371 19.95 -14.02 -7.84
C ARG A 371 20.75 -12.92 -8.54
N THR A 372 21.94 -12.62 -8.02
CA THR A 372 22.80 -11.58 -8.61
C THR A 372 23.24 -11.95 -10.03
N LEU A 373 23.43 -13.24 -10.32
CA LEU A 373 23.73 -13.73 -11.68
C LEU A 373 22.53 -13.65 -12.62
N SER A 374 21.30 -13.67 -12.11
CA SER A 374 20.08 -13.46 -12.89
C SER A 374 20.04 -12.03 -13.47
N ASP A 375 20.45 -11.02 -12.70
CA ASP A 375 20.58 -9.65 -13.23
C ASP A 375 21.68 -9.52 -14.28
N ILE A 376 22.81 -10.21 -14.09
CA ILE A 376 23.86 -10.26 -15.11
C ILE A 376 23.30 -10.90 -16.39
N ALA A 377 22.51 -11.96 -16.27
CA ALA A 377 21.80 -12.56 -17.40
C ALA A 377 20.81 -11.57 -18.03
N ALA A 378 20.02 -10.85 -17.23
CA ALA A 378 19.07 -9.82 -17.68
C ALA A 378 19.75 -8.73 -18.53
N ALA A 379 21.00 -8.39 -18.22
CA ALA A 379 21.82 -7.47 -18.98
C ALA A 379 22.50 -8.08 -20.24
N ALA A 380 22.20 -9.34 -20.57
CA ALA A 380 22.93 -10.16 -21.54
C ALA A 380 24.44 -10.21 -21.29
N GLY A 381 24.81 -10.31 -20.01
CA GLY A 381 26.18 -10.30 -19.52
C GLY A 381 26.78 -11.68 -19.32
N GLU A 382 28.11 -11.69 -19.19
CA GLU A 382 28.92 -12.79 -18.69
C GLU A 382 29.55 -12.38 -17.36
N PRO A 383 29.45 -13.21 -16.30
CA PRO A 383 30.11 -12.94 -15.04
C PRO A 383 31.63 -12.99 -15.18
N ILE A 384 32.32 -12.18 -14.39
CA ILE A 384 33.78 -12.17 -14.26
C ILE A 384 34.18 -12.69 -12.88
N ALA A 385 33.66 -12.08 -11.82
CA ALA A 385 33.99 -12.42 -10.44
C ALA A 385 32.92 -11.90 -9.47
N ALA A 386 32.91 -12.43 -8.25
CA ALA A 386 32.02 -11.99 -7.17
C ALA A 386 32.79 -11.57 -5.91
N LEU A 387 32.25 -10.58 -5.20
CA LEU A 387 32.55 -10.28 -3.80
C LEU A 387 31.37 -10.71 -2.94
N VAL A 388 31.64 -11.34 -1.79
CA VAL A 388 30.57 -11.82 -0.89
C VAL A 388 30.79 -11.32 0.52
N ALA A 389 29.85 -10.52 1.02
CA ALA A 389 29.82 -10.07 2.41
C ALA A 389 28.75 -10.83 3.20
N ALA A 390 29.07 -11.33 4.38
CA ALA A 390 28.13 -12.06 5.23
C ALA A 390 28.02 -11.43 6.63
N ALA A 391 26.80 -11.19 7.09
CA ALA A 391 26.50 -10.91 8.49
C ALA A 391 26.02 -12.22 9.13
N LEU A 392 26.89 -12.87 9.90
CA LEU A 392 26.63 -14.14 10.56
C LEU A 392 26.07 -13.90 11.97
N PRO A 393 25.00 -14.60 12.38
CA PRO A 393 24.55 -14.57 13.77
C PRO A 393 25.66 -14.98 14.74
N ASP A 394 25.62 -14.42 15.95
CA ASP A 394 26.54 -14.79 17.02
C ASP A 394 26.45 -16.30 17.32
N GLY A 395 27.60 -16.98 17.35
CA GLY A 395 27.67 -18.42 17.59
C GLY A 395 27.22 -19.32 16.43
N ASP A 396 26.93 -18.76 15.24
CA ASP A 396 26.50 -19.57 14.09
C ASP A 396 27.65 -20.43 13.54
N ALA A 397 27.49 -21.76 13.64
CA ALA A 397 28.46 -22.76 13.18
C ALA A 397 28.44 -22.97 11.65
N ARG A 398 27.42 -22.47 10.94
CA ARG A 398 27.25 -22.64 9.49
C ARG A 398 28.27 -21.87 8.64
N GLY A 399 29.03 -20.95 9.25
CA GLY A 399 29.92 -20.04 8.52
C GLY A 399 30.93 -20.73 7.60
N ARG A 400 31.53 -21.84 8.04
CA ARG A 400 32.49 -22.61 7.21
C ARG A 400 31.82 -23.26 6.00
N GLU A 401 30.72 -23.96 6.23
CA GLU A 401 29.93 -24.62 5.18
C GLU A 401 29.43 -23.58 4.16
N LEU A 402 29.04 -22.39 4.63
CA LEU A 402 28.57 -21.31 3.78
C LEU A 402 29.67 -20.80 2.85
N VAL A 403 30.89 -20.59 3.38
CA VAL A 403 32.04 -20.17 2.58
C VAL A 403 32.35 -21.21 1.50
N ASP A 404 32.41 -22.49 1.88
CA ASP A 404 32.73 -23.59 0.95
C ASP A 404 31.67 -23.70 -0.16
N ALA A 405 30.39 -23.65 0.21
CA ALA A 405 29.26 -23.71 -0.72
C ALA A 405 29.25 -22.53 -1.71
N VAL A 406 29.42 -21.30 -1.22
CA VAL A 406 29.44 -20.10 -2.06
C VAL A 406 30.58 -20.16 -3.08
N HIS A 407 31.77 -20.59 -2.67
CA HIS A 407 32.89 -20.76 -3.61
C HIS A 407 32.65 -21.87 -4.64
N ALA A 408 31.98 -22.96 -4.25
CA ALA A 408 31.63 -24.05 -5.16
C ALA A 408 30.64 -23.60 -6.25
N TRP A 409 29.56 -22.89 -5.86
CA TRP A 409 28.60 -22.31 -6.81
C TRP A 409 29.23 -21.27 -7.72
N GLY A 410 30.09 -20.40 -7.17
CA GLY A 410 30.82 -19.42 -7.97
C GLY A 410 31.64 -20.07 -9.09
N ARG A 411 32.39 -21.13 -8.77
CA ARG A 411 33.14 -21.91 -9.79
C ARG A 411 32.21 -22.53 -10.83
N LYS A 412 31.09 -23.13 -10.41
CA LYS A 412 30.13 -23.77 -11.32
C LYS A 412 29.58 -22.80 -12.38
N TRP A 413 29.24 -21.57 -11.98
CA TRP A 413 28.72 -20.55 -12.91
C TRP A 413 29.79 -19.65 -13.52
N LYS A 414 31.08 -20.03 -13.41
CA LYS A 414 32.22 -19.26 -13.93
C LYS A 414 32.27 -17.82 -13.39
N CYS A 415 31.83 -17.65 -12.14
CA CYS A 415 31.88 -16.41 -11.37
C CYS A 415 32.61 -16.68 -10.05
N PRO A 416 33.95 -16.84 -10.08
CA PRO A 416 34.71 -17.13 -8.86
C PRO A 416 34.50 -16.02 -7.82
N VAL A 417 34.39 -16.42 -6.57
CA VAL A 417 34.37 -15.51 -5.43
C VAL A 417 35.83 -15.14 -5.13
N VAL A 418 36.16 -13.86 -5.23
CA VAL A 418 37.54 -13.36 -5.19
C VAL A 418 37.83 -12.49 -3.96
N GLY A 419 36.82 -12.23 -3.14
CA GLY A 419 36.93 -11.40 -1.95
C GLY A 419 35.58 -11.23 -1.26
N GLY A 420 35.56 -10.45 -0.20
CA GLY A 420 34.38 -10.34 0.64
C GLY A 420 34.65 -9.75 2.01
N ASP A 421 33.63 -9.82 2.86
CA ASP A 421 33.71 -9.43 4.27
C ASP A 421 32.86 -10.37 5.15
N ILE A 422 33.22 -10.50 6.43
CA ILE A 422 32.43 -11.27 7.39
C ILE A 422 32.28 -10.45 8.67
N ALA A 423 31.03 -10.15 9.02
CA ALA A 423 30.65 -9.50 10.25
C ALA A 423 29.82 -10.43 11.15
N ARG A 424 29.84 -10.17 12.45
CA ARG A 424 28.93 -10.77 13.43
C ARG A 424 27.74 -9.85 13.67
N THR A 425 26.56 -10.43 13.91
CA THR A 425 25.33 -9.67 14.16
C THR A 425 24.44 -10.34 15.19
N SER A 426 23.71 -9.53 15.95
CA SER A 426 22.59 -10.00 16.79
C SER A 426 21.32 -10.29 15.97
N GLY A 427 21.33 -9.98 14.67
CA GLY A 427 20.24 -10.18 13.73
C GLY A 427 20.29 -11.53 12.99
N PRO A 428 19.37 -11.75 12.03
CA PRO A 428 19.38 -12.94 11.19
C PRO A 428 20.60 -12.99 10.26
N LEU A 429 20.89 -14.18 9.73
CA LEU A 429 21.89 -14.37 8.68
C LEU A 429 21.54 -13.53 7.45
N ALA A 430 22.50 -12.74 6.98
CA ALA A 430 22.41 -12.01 5.72
C ALA A 430 23.65 -12.24 4.86
N LEU A 431 23.46 -12.53 3.57
CA LEU A 431 24.53 -12.54 2.57
C LEU A 431 24.27 -11.44 1.55
N THR A 432 25.29 -10.65 1.28
CA THR A 432 25.33 -9.67 0.20
C THR A 432 26.32 -10.18 -0.85
N VAL A 433 25.88 -10.31 -2.09
CA VAL A 433 26.70 -10.72 -3.22
C VAL A 433 26.80 -9.56 -4.18
N SER A 434 28.01 -9.17 -4.53
CA SER A 434 28.29 -8.20 -5.60
C SER A 434 28.98 -8.92 -6.75
N VAL A 435 28.47 -8.78 -7.97
CA VAL A 435 29.05 -9.41 -9.17
C VAL A 435 29.56 -8.34 -10.12
N LEU A 436 30.79 -8.57 -10.59
CA LEU A 436 31.38 -7.91 -11.74
C LEU A 436 31.14 -8.77 -12.98
N GLY A 437 30.65 -8.16 -14.05
CA GLY A 437 30.45 -8.82 -15.34
C GLY A 437 30.87 -7.94 -16.52
N LYS A 438 30.67 -8.47 -17.72
CA LYS A 438 30.83 -7.74 -18.99
C LYS A 438 29.74 -8.15 -19.98
N PRO A 439 29.39 -7.33 -20.97
CA PRO A 439 28.48 -7.76 -22.02
C PRO A 439 28.94 -9.02 -22.75
N ALA A 440 28.01 -9.93 -23.04
CA ALA A 440 28.32 -11.19 -23.74
C ALA A 440 28.55 -11.01 -25.25
N THR A 441 28.25 -9.81 -25.79
CA THR A 441 28.34 -9.49 -27.22
C THR A 441 28.89 -8.08 -27.43
N ARG A 442 29.43 -7.81 -28.63
CA ARG A 442 29.94 -6.48 -29.03
C ARG A 442 28.86 -5.39 -29.07
N ARG A 443 27.58 -5.76 -29.09
CA ARG A 443 26.46 -4.81 -29.00
C ARG A 443 26.44 -4.06 -27.66
N GLY A 444 27.06 -4.64 -26.63
CA GLY A 444 26.97 -4.12 -25.27
C GLY A 444 25.83 -4.76 -24.48
N ALA A 445 25.54 -4.17 -23.31
CA ALA A 445 24.52 -4.65 -22.40
C ALA A 445 23.12 -4.44 -22.98
N VAL A 446 22.19 -5.34 -22.68
CA VAL A 446 20.76 -5.14 -22.96
C VAL A 446 20.14 -4.46 -21.74
N LEU A 447 19.36 -3.41 -21.95
CA LEU A 447 18.76 -2.61 -20.89
C LEU A 447 17.24 -2.83 -20.81
N ARG A 448 16.63 -2.40 -19.71
CA ARG A 448 15.16 -2.32 -19.56
C ARG A 448 14.53 -1.28 -20.50
N SER A 449 15.30 -0.28 -20.90
CA SER A 449 14.91 0.75 -21.86
C SER A 449 15.13 0.29 -23.30
N GLY A 450 14.28 0.72 -24.21
CA GLY A 450 14.46 0.52 -25.66
C GLY A 450 13.27 -0.14 -26.33
N ALA A 451 12.29 -0.62 -25.55
CA ALA A 451 11.02 -1.14 -26.07
C ALA A 451 10.24 -0.05 -26.81
N ARG A 452 9.58 -0.44 -27.90
CA ARG A 452 8.86 0.47 -28.80
C ARG A 452 7.43 -0.02 -29.02
N PRO A 453 6.46 0.88 -29.22
CA PRO A 453 5.11 0.47 -29.61
C PRO A 453 5.13 -0.44 -30.84
N GLY A 454 4.37 -1.55 -30.76
CA GLY A 454 4.32 -2.58 -31.80
C GLY A 454 5.25 -3.77 -31.57
N ASP A 455 6.23 -3.67 -30.67
CA ASP A 455 7.10 -4.79 -30.31
C ASP A 455 6.35 -5.95 -29.65
N ASP A 456 6.91 -7.16 -29.80
CA ASP A 456 6.41 -8.37 -29.16
C ASP A 456 7.06 -8.58 -27.78
N LEU A 457 6.25 -8.94 -26.78
CA LEU A 457 6.69 -9.26 -25.42
C LEU A 457 6.82 -10.78 -25.23
N TRP A 458 7.94 -11.21 -24.67
CA TRP A 458 8.29 -12.61 -24.51
C TRP A 458 8.77 -12.94 -23.11
N VAL A 459 8.60 -14.20 -22.71
CA VAL A 459 9.15 -14.74 -21.46
C VAL A 459 9.81 -16.10 -21.67
N THR A 460 10.88 -16.39 -20.92
CA THR A 460 11.47 -17.74 -20.84
C THR A 460 10.72 -18.63 -19.85
N GLY A 461 10.79 -19.95 -20.07
CA GLY A 461 10.36 -20.93 -19.09
C GLY A 461 8.87 -20.87 -18.72
N THR A 462 8.59 -21.06 -17.44
CA THR A 462 7.25 -21.07 -16.86
C THR A 462 7.23 -20.27 -15.56
N LEU A 463 6.08 -19.65 -15.28
CA LEU A 463 5.94 -18.67 -14.20
C LEU A 463 5.06 -19.16 -13.05
N GLY A 464 5.38 -18.65 -11.87
CA GLY A 464 4.70 -18.84 -10.60
C GLY A 464 5.02 -20.14 -9.87
N GLY A 465 4.51 -20.25 -8.65
CA GLY A 465 4.73 -21.41 -7.78
C GLY A 465 6.17 -21.54 -7.28
N SER A 466 6.95 -20.45 -7.29
CA SER A 466 8.38 -20.51 -6.96
C SER A 466 8.66 -20.86 -5.50
N PHE A 467 7.76 -20.43 -4.60
CA PHE A 467 7.84 -20.63 -3.16
C PHE A 467 6.66 -21.46 -2.63
N ASP A 468 6.95 -22.57 -1.96
CA ASP A 468 5.97 -23.34 -1.18
C ASP A 468 5.93 -22.81 0.25
N LYS A 469 4.88 -22.06 0.58
CA LYS A 469 4.66 -21.45 1.90
C LYS A 469 4.65 -22.47 3.06
N ARG A 470 4.33 -23.74 2.80
CA ARG A 470 4.26 -24.77 3.84
C ARG A 470 5.65 -25.28 4.24
N THR A 471 6.54 -25.39 3.26
CA THR A 471 7.88 -25.99 3.47
C THR A 471 8.98 -24.95 3.50
N GLY A 472 8.73 -23.75 2.97
CA GLY A 472 9.75 -22.74 2.73
C GLY A 472 10.71 -23.10 1.59
N MET A 473 10.37 -24.11 0.79
CA MET A 473 11.20 -24.65 -0.29
C MET A 473 10.58 -24.36 -1.65
N GLY A 474 11.28 -24.70 -2.74
CA GLY A 474 10.77 -24.60 -4.11
C GLY A 474 11.78 -24.02 -5.08
N LYS A 475 11.31 -23.73 -6.30
CA LYS A 475 12.11 -23.17 -7.41
C LYS A 475 12.90 -21.94 -7.00
N HIS A 476 12.43 -21.13 -6.05
CA HIS A 476 13.12 -19.92 -5.58
C HIS A 476 14.52 -20.16 -5.01
N LEU A 477 14.87 -21.39 -4.62
CA LEU A 477 16.19 -21.80 -4.13
C LEU A 477 17.01 -22.55 -5.18
N THR A 478 16.37 -23.06 -6.23
CA THR A 478 16.96 -24.03 -7.18
C THR A 478 16.87 -23.59 -8.63
N PHE A 479 16.40 -22.39 -8.92
CA PHE A 479 16.38 -21.85 -10.28
C PHE A 479 17.81 -21.79 -10.86
N GLU A 480 17.90 -21.82 -12.19
CA GLU A 480 19.15 -21.61 -12.91
C GLU A 480 19.14 -20.19 -13.49
N PRO A 481 20.16 -19.36 -13.23
CA PRO A 481 20.25 -18.04 -13.83
C PRO A 481 20.41 -18.20 -15.35
N ARG A 482 19.61 -17.46 -16.11
CA ARG A 482 19.45 -17.61 -17.57
C ARG A 482 20.61 -17.05 -18.39
N LEU A 483 21.85 -17.24 -17.93
CA LEU A 483 23.08 -16.68 -18.53
C LEU A 483 23.29 -17.15 -19.97
N ALA A 484 23.16 -18.45 -20.23
CA ALA A 484 23.34 -19.02 -21.56
C ALA A 484 22.21 -18.58 -22.50
N GLU A 485 20.97 -18.60 -22.01
CA GLU A 485 19.78 -18.15 -22.73
C GLU A 485 19.86 -16.67 -23.12
N ALA A 486 20.25 -15.80 -22.19
CA ALA A 486 20.40 -14.37 -22.44
C ALA A 486 21.47 -14.08 -23.51
N LYS A 487 22.62 -14.74 -23.41
CA LYS A 487 23.69 -14.65 -24.41
C LYS A 487 23.22 -15.12 -25.78
N GLU A 488 22.46 -16.21 -25.83
CA GLU A 488 21.89 -16.73 -27.07
C GLU A 488 20.87 -15.76 -27.67
N LEU A 489 19.96 -15.22 -26.86
CA LEU A 489 18.97 -14.22 -27.28
C LEU A 489 19.67 -12.99 -27.87
N ALA A 490 20.67 -12.44 -27.18
CA ALA A 490 21.42 -11.28 -27.64
C ALA A 490 22.12 -11.53 -28.98
N LYS A 491 22.66 -12.74 -29.19
CA LYS A 491 23.30 -13.12 -30.47
C LYS A 491 22.30 -13.36 -31.60
N ARG A 492 21.24 -14.13 -31.34
CA ARG A 492 20.25 -14.51 -32.36
C ARG A 492 19.35 -13.36 -32.80
N LEU A 493 19.14 -12.41 -31.91
CA LEU A 493 18.26 -11.26 -32.09
C LEU A 493 19.05 -9.95 -32.12
N ASP A 494 20.27 -9.99 -32.65
CA ASP A 494 21.08 -8.78 -32.83
C ASP A 494 20.29 -7.73 -33.66
N GLY A 495 20.24 -6.51 -33.16
CA GLY A 495 19.40 -5.43 -33.68
C GLY A 495 17.88 -5.60 -33.53
N LYS A 496 17.38 -6.75 -33.04
CA LYS A 496 15.94 -7.04 -32.85
C LYS A 496 15.52 -7.24 -31.40
N LEU A 497 16.45 -7.50 -30.47
CA LEU A 497 16.18 -7.53 -29.03
C LEU A 497 16.23 -6.10 -28.49
N HIS A 498 15.09 -5.51 -28.17
CA HIS A 498 14.98 -4.09 -27.85
C HIS A 498 15.12 -3.79 -26.36
N ALA A 499 14.61 -4.67 -25.49
CA ALA A 499 14.75 -4.54 -24.04
C ALA A 499 14.73 -5.93 -23.38
N MET A 500 15.30 -6.05 -22.18
CA MET A 500 15.29 -7.28 -21.39
C MET A 500 15.43 -6.96 -19.90
N MET A 501 14.83 -7.82 -19.06
CA MET A 501 15.05 -7.88 -17.61
C MET A 501 14.79 -9.32 -17.11
N ASP A 502 15.09 -9.62 -15.85
CA ASP A 502 14.61 -10.85 -15.21
C ASP A 502 13.29 -10.62 -14.43
N LEU A 503 12.66 -11.71 -13.99
CA LEU A 503 11.40 -11.71 -13.25
C LEU A 503 11.63 -12.12 -11.80
N SER A 504 11.92 -11.13 -10.95
CA SER A 504 12.19 -11.32 -9.51
C SER A 504 10.96 -11.05 -8.65
N ASP A 505 10.14 -10.06 -9.00
CA ASP A 505 9.03 -9.61 -8.16
C ASP A 505 7.67 -10.02 -8.73
N GLY A 506 7.67 -10.55 -9.95
CA GLY A 506 6.50 -11.07 -10.64
C GLY A 506 6.19 -10.26 -11.89
N LEU A 507 5.65 -10.95 -12.90
CA LEU A 507 5.44 -10.41 -14.24
C LEU A 507 4.68 -9.08 -14.27
N GLY A 508 3.67 -8.90 -13.41
CA GLY A 508 2.88 -7.66 -13.40
C GLY A 508 3.72 -6.42 -13.09
N ARG A 509 4.40 -6.45 -11.93
CA ARG A 509 5.26 -5.37 -11.43
C ARG A 509 6.51 -5.19 -12.28
N ASP A 510 7.15 -6.27 -12.71
CA ASP A 510 8.38 -6.18 -13.52
C ASP A 510 8.09 -5.67 -14.94
N ALA A 511 6.98 -6.09 -15.57
CA ALA A 511 6.55 -5.50 -16.84
C ALA A 511 6.25 -3.99 -16.70
N ARG A 512 5.67 -3.55 -15.58
CA ARG A 512 5.51 -2.11 -15.32
C ARG A 512 6.86 -1.38 -15.31
N ARG A 513 7.86 -1.92 -14.61
CA ARG A 513 9.20 -1.29 -14.53
C ARG A 513 9.85 -1.18 -15.91
N LEU A 514 9.77 -2.23 -16.73
CA LEU A 514 10.23 -2.20 -18.12
C LEU A 514 9.50 -1.12 -18.93
N ALA A 515 8.17 -1.07 -18.80
CA ALA A 515 7.33 -0.10 -19.50
C ALA A 515 7.67 1.35 -19.11
N GLU A 516 7.87 1.61 -17.82
CA GLU A 516 8.27 2.92 -17.29
C GLU A 516 9.64 3.35 -17.82
N MET A 517 10.64 2.46 -17.78
CA MET A 517 11.99 2.73 -18.29
C MET A 517 12.04 2.93 -19.80
N SER A 518 11.09 2.35 -20.54
CA SER A 518 10.96 2.52 -21.99
C SER A 518 10.00 3.64 -22.40
N GLY A 519 9.28 4.26 -21.46
CA GLY A 519 8.28 5.29 -21.76
C GLY A 519 7.01 4.77 -22.45
N VAL A 520 6.73 3.47 -22.39
CA VAL A 520 5.64 2.77 -23.10
C VAL A 520 4.62 2.17 -22.13
N ALA A 521 3.61 1.47 -22.65
CA ALA A 521 2.75 0.57 -21.89
C ALA A 521 2.86 -0.87 -22.44
N ILE A 522 2.50 -1.85 -21.63
CA ILE A 522 2.56 -3.26 -21.97
C ILE A 522 1.19 -3.91 -21.82
N GLU A 523 0.76 -4.62 -22.86
CA GLU A 523 -0.43 -5.45 -22.85
C GLU A 523 -0.04 -6.93 -22.88
N ILE A 524 -0.45 -7.67 -21.86
CA ILE A 524 -0.15 -9.09 -21.65
C ILE A 524 -1.41 -9.89 -21.97
N ASP A 525 -1.33 -10.80 -22.94
CA ASP A 525 -2.36 -11.79 -23.24
C ASP A 525 -2.36 -12.86 -22.14
N ALA A 526 -3.24 -12.69 -21.15
CA ALA A 526 -3.23 -13.47 -19.92
C ALA A 526 -3.37 -14.99 -20.15
N PRO A 527 -4.24 -15.47 -21.07
CA PRO A 527 -4.26 -16.87 -21.50
C PRO A 527 -2.94 -17.45 -22.01
N ARG A 528 -2.03 -16.62 -22.57
CA ARG A 528 -0.77 -17.08 -23.15
C ARG A 528 0.38 -17.17 -22.15
N VAL A 529 0.22 -16.63 -20.94
CA VAL A 529 1.25 -16.68 -19.90
C VAL A 529 1.58 -18.15 -19.55
N PRO A 530 2.84 -18.60 -19.72
CA PRO A 530 3.23 -19.97 -19.42
C PRO A 530 3.27 -20.20 -17.91
N ARG A 531 2.56 -21.22 -17.44
CA ARG A 531 2.36 -21.47 -16.00
C ARG A 531 3.17 -22.68 -15.54
N ALA A 532 3.79 -22.58 -14.37
CA ALA A 532 4.45 -23.71 -13.74
C ALA A 532 3.42 -24.77 -13.30
N THR A 533 3.89 -26.01 -13.13
CA THR A 533 3.07 -27.13 -12.67
C THR A 533 2.42 -26.78 -11.32
N GLY A 534 1.10 -26.97 -11.22
CA GLY A 534 0.33 -26.65 -10.00
C GLY A 534 -0.19 -25.21 -9.92
N VAL A 535 0.26 -24.30 -10.81
CA VAL A 535 -0.23 -22.91 -10.86
C VAL A 535 -1.53 -22.84 -11.67
N LYS A 536 -2.66 -22.68 -10.97
CA LYS A 536 -4.00 -22.79 -11.57
C LYS A 536 -4.44 -21.57 -12.38
N THR A 537 -3.94 -20.37 -12.07
CA THR A 537 -4.44 -19.11 -12.68
C THR A 537 -3.29 -18.30 -13.25
N TRP A 538 -3.56 -17.54 -14.33
CA TRP A 538 -2.60 -16.57 -14.86
C TRP A 538 -2.27 -15.49 -13.83
N LYS A 539 -3.26 -15.07 -13.01
CA LYS A 539 -3.04 -14.08 -11.94
C LYS A 539 -1.95 -14.54 -10.99
N ARG A 540 -2.01 -15.79 -10.54
CA ARG A 540 -0.99 -16.37 -9.67
C ARG A 540 0.37 -16.44 -10.37
N ALA A 541 0.40 -16.87 -11.63
CA ALA A 541 1.64 -16.89 -12.41
C ALA A 541 2.27 -15.50 -12.61
N MET A 542 1.46 -14.44 -12.62
CA MET A 542 1.93 -13.07 -12.78
C MET A 542 2.25 -12.37 -11.45
N SER A 543 1.64 -12.83 -10.35
CA SER A 543 1.81 -12.25 -9.01
C SER A 543 2.87 -12.91 -8.17
N ASP A 544 3.11 -14.20 -8.41
CA ASP A 544 4.16 -14.94 -7.73
C ASP A 544 5.51 -14.37 -8.20
N GLY A 545 6.41 -14.11 -7.26
CA GLY A 545 7.77 -13.65 -7.53
C GLY A 545 8.78 -14.80 -7.53
N GLU A 546 10.06 -14.43 -7.63
CA GLU A 546 11.23 -15.28 -7.56
C GLU A 546 11.29 -16.37 -8.64
N ASP A 547 10.79 -16.06 -9.84
CA ASP A 547 10.87 -16.97 -10.99
C ASP A 547 12.26 -16.97 -11.64
N TYR A 548 12.90 -15.80 -11.70
CA TYR A 548 14.21 -15.55 -12.34
C TYR A 548 14.27 -16.04 -13.79
N GLU A 549 13.12 -15.95 -14.47
CA GLU A 549 13.00 -16.08 -15.92
C GLU A 549 13.27 -14.72 -16.58
N LEU A 550 13.61 -14.71 -17.86
CA LEU A 550 13.82 -13.47 -18.61
C LEU A 550 12.50 -12.97 -19.20
N LEU A 551 12.18 -11.70 -18.98
CA LEU A 551 11.19 -10.93 -19.72
C LEU A 551 11.92 -10.09 -20.77
N PHE A 552 11.57 -10.24 -22.04
CA PHE A 552 12.27 -9.54 -23.12
C PHE A 552 11.33 -9.07 -24.22
N VAL A 553 11.75 -8.00 -24.89
CA VAL A 553 11.01 -7.31 -25.94
C VAL A 553 11.77 -7.43 -27.24
N THR A 554 11.07 -7.79 -28.32
CA THR A 554 11.66 -7.90 -29.65
C THR A 554 10.91 -7.09 -30.68
N ALA A 555 11.58 -6.74 -31.77
CA ALA A 555 10.91 -6.30 -32.99
C ALA A 555 9.76 -7.26 -33.37
N PRO A 556 8.67 -6.74 -33.96
CA PRO A 556 7.49 -7.55 -34.28
C PRO A 556 7.78 -8.67 -35.28
N GLY A 557 7.08 -9.79 -35.13
CA GLY A 557 7.09 -10.89 -36.09
C GLY A 557 8.29 -11.84 -35.96
N VAL A 558 9.07 -11.69 -34.89
CA VAL A 558 10.12 -12.65 -34.52
C VAL A 558 9.49 -14.02 -34.24
N LYS A 559 10.04 -15.07 -34.84
CA LYS A 559 9.59 -16.46 -34.62
C LYS A 559 10.58 -17.19 -33.73
N LEU A 560 10.23 -17.31 -32.46
CA LEU A 560 10.99 -18.08 -31.47
C LEU A 560 10.08 -19.11 -30.78
N LYS A 561 10.61 -20.30 -30.51
CA LYS A 561 9.89 -21.37 -29.80
C LYS A 561 10.69 -21.90 -28.62
N SER A 562 11.98 -22.09 -28.80
CA SER A 562 12.91 -22.54 -27.77
C SER A 562 14.33 -22.08 -28.06
N LEU A 563 15.16 -22.10 -27.02
CA LEU A 563 16.59 -21.83 -27.07
C LEU A 563 17.38 -23.15 -27.15
N THR A 564 18.69 -23.08 -27.42
CA THR A 564 19.54 -24.27 -27.58
C THR A 564 19.58 -25.14 -26.32
N SER A 565 19.40 -24.54 -25.15
CA SER A 565 19.30 -25.25 -23.87
C SER A 565 18.01 -26.07 -23.71
N GLY A 566 17.07 -25.96 -24.66
CA GLY A 566 15.73 -26.53 -24.55
C GLY A 566 14.75 -25.64 -23.78
N THR A 567 15.20 -24.52 -23.22
CA THR A 567 14.33 -23.53 -22.55
C THR A 567 13.29 -23.00 -23.54
N LYS A 568 12.01 -23.18 -23.22
CA LYS A 568 10.90 -22.66 -24.01
C LYS A 568 10.83 -21.15 -23.88
N VAL A 569 10.41 -20.48 -24.95
CA VAL A 569 10.11 -19.04 -24.95
C VAL A 569 8.70 -18.83 -25.48
N THR A 570 7.96 -17.92 -24.86
CA THR A 570 6.54 -17.71 -25.17
C THR A 570 6.29 -16.24 -25.42
N CYS A 571 5.71 -15.90 -26.58
CA CYS A 571 5.17 -14.57 -26.83
C CYS A 571 3.88 -14.43 -26.04
N ILE A 572 3.88 -13.50 -25.09
CA ILE A 572 2.82 -13.32 -24.09
C ILE A 572 2.09 -11.98 -24.24
N GLY A 573 2.46 -11.14 -25.20
CA GLY A 573 1.86 -9.81 -25.29
C GLY A 573 2.57 -8.90 -26.26
N LYS A 574 2.27 -7.61 -26.15
CA LYS A 574 2.81 -6.54 -26.99
C LYS A 574 3.09 -5.28 -26.21
N VAL A 575 3.99 -4.48 -26.76
CA VAL A 575 4.24 -3.11 -26.31
C VAL A 575 3.30 -2.18 -27.07
N VAL A 576 2.66 -1.26 -26.35
CA VAL A 576 1.71 -0.29 -26.90
C VAL A 576 2.09 1.13 -26.48
N GLU A 577 1.51 2.13 -27.14
CA GLU A 577 1.69 3.53 -26.75
C GLU A 577 1.16 3.77 -25.34
N TYR A 578 1.89 4.57 -24.57
CA TYR A 578 1.46 4.99 -23.24
C TYR A 578 0.56 6.21 -23.31
N THR A 579 -0.65 6.07 -22.77
CA THR A 579 -1.55 7.20 -22.53
C THR A 579 -1.43 7.64 -21.08
N ARG A 580 -1.18 8.94 -20.85
CA ARG A 580 -1.05 9.50 -19.51
C ARG A 580 -2.32 9.23 -18.68
N GLY A 581 -2.13 8.66 -17.49
CA GLY A 581 -3.23 8.30 -16.58
C GLY A 581 -3.72 6.85 -16.71
N GLU A 582 -3.33 6.15 -17.78
CA GLU A 582 -3.57 4.71 -17.91
C GLU A 582 -2.51 3.88 -17.16
N PRO A 583 -2.80 2.61 -16.83
CA PRO A 583 -1.82 1.71 -16.27
C PRO A 583 -0.66 1.41 -17.23
N ARG A 584 0.52 1.15 -16.67
CA ARG A 584 1.74 0.81 -17.43
C ARG A 584 1.78 -0.66 -17.86
N SER A 585 1.16 -1.55 -17.09
CA SER A 585 1.09 -2.98 -17.36
C SER A 585 -0.33 -3.48 -17.19
N VAL A 586 -0.85 -4.13 -18.23
CA VAL A 586 -2.24 -4.53 -18.34
C VAL A 586 -2.35 -5.98 -18.79
N ALA A 587 -3.20 -6.76 -18.11
CA ALA A 587 -3.57 -8.10 -18.55
C ALA A 587 -4.88 -8.08 -19.35
N LEU A 588 -4.86 -8.70 -20.53
CA LEU A 588 -6.01 -8.97 -21.38
C LEU A 588 -6.55 -10.36 -21.07
N ALA A 589 -7.73 -10.44 -20.47
CA ALA A 589 -8.41 -11.69 -20.12
C ALA A 589 -9.77 -11.75 -20.83
N GLY A 590 -9.78 -12.29 -22.06
CA GLY A 590 -10.94 -12.21 -22.94
C GLY A 590 -11.19 -10.77 -23.36
N ARG A 591 -12.39 -10.23 -23.08
CA ARG A 591 -12.72 -8.81 -23.35
C ARG A 591 -12.34 -7.85 -22.21
N ARG A 592 -11.79 -8.36 -21.11
CA ARG A 592 -11.48 -7.55 -19.92
C ARG A 592 -10.03 -7.07 -19.96
N ARG A 593 -9.87 -5.77 -19.71
CA ARG A 593 -8.59 -5.10 -19.47
C ARG A 593 -8.42 -4.95 -17.96
N ILE A 594 -7.36 -5.51 -17.39
CA ILE A 594 -7.13 -5.55 -15.95
C ILE A 594 -5.77 -4.91 -15.65
N ASP A 595 -5.75 -3.89 -14.79
CA ASP A 595 -4.50 -3.33 -14.29
C ASP A 595 -3.75 -4.37 -13.44
N VAL A 596 -2.52 -4.66 -13.83
CA VAL A 596 -1.61 -5.59 -13.13
C VAL A 596 -0.30 -4.91 -12.74
N SER A 597 -0.24 -3.59 -12.82
CA SER A 597 0.92 -2.75 -12.52
C SER A 597 1.46 -2.94 -11.10
N MET A 598 0.57 -3.32 -10.17
CA MET A 598 0.89 -3.59 -8.76
C MET A 598 0.82 -5.07 -8.40
N LEU A 599 0.63 -5.95 -9.39
CA LEU A 599 0.55 -7.39 -9.17
C LEU A 599 1.99 -7.96 -9.08
N GLY A 600 2.42 -8.35 -7.87
CA GLY A 600 3.76 -8.86 -7.59
C GLY A 600 4.14 -8.71 -6.11
N TRP A 601 5.33 -9.18 -5.73
CA TRP A 601 5.91 -9.03 -4.40
C TRP A 601 6.42 -7.60 -4.15
N GLU A 602 6.42 -7.15 -2.89
CA GLU A 602 6.99 -5.88 -2.43
C GLU A 602 7.65 -6.09 -1.06
N HIS A 603 8.86 -5.57 -0.83
CA HIS A 603 9.46 -5.71 0.50
C HIS A 603 8.69 -4.87 1.53
N GLY A 604 8.11 -5.53 2.52
CA GLY A 604 7.32 -4.90 3.59
C GLY A 604 5.84 -5.27 3.61
N SER A 605 5.35 -5.98 2.58
CA SER A 605 4.02 -6.61 2.58
C SER A 605 3.97 -7.92 3.35
#